data_AF-A0A2P5B5I5-F1
#
_entry.id   AF-A0A2P5B5I5-F1
#
_cell.length_a   1.000
_cell.length_b   1.000
_cell.length_c   1.000
_cell.angle_alpha   90.00
_cell.angle_beta   90.00
_cell.angle_gamma   90.00
#
_symmetry.space_group_name_H-M   'P 1'
#
loop_
_entity.id
_entity.type
_entity.pdbx_description
1 polymer ?
#
loop_
_entity_poly.entity_id
_entity_poly.type
_entity_poly.pdbx_seq_one_letter_code
_entity_poly.pdbx_strand_id
1 'polypeptide(L)'
;MASWNWIPLEITYELLGWIAFASWAIALYPQIILNFRRKSVVGLNFDFVVLNLTKHSSYLIYNATLYFSSSVQNQYLNKFGFGQMIPVAANDVAFSIHAVLLTAFLLFQIAAYERGGQTISKISLLILSVVWLIAGVSTFNALPTHSWLWLISVFNYIAVFLTAIKYTPQAFMNFKRKNTDGFSIEFVLFDFSGGVANYAQMTVQSIDQNSWVNFHGNIGKILLSLISIFFDLIFMCQRFLLYPPRRAMISSETSKEKELFIKSVDHPMIPLKTIKEKESLIKSHDHPESENHV
;
A
#
# COMPACT_ATOMS: atom_id res chain seq x y z
N MET A 1 1.68 35.70 -13.04
CA MET A 1 1.15 34.57 -12.25
C MET A 1 1.01 35.04 -10.83
N ALA A 2 -0.05 34.63 -10.13
CA ALA A 2 -0.17 34.91 -8.71
C ALA A 2 1.01 34.31 -7.93
N SER A 3 1.55 35.09 -6.99
CA SER A 3 2.61 34.69 -6.08
C SER A 3 2.03 34.45 -4.69
N TRP A 4 2.80 33.80 -3.84
CA TRP A 4 2.49 33.65 -2.42
C TRP A 4 2.35 35.00 -1.73
N ASN A 5 1.34 35.13 -0.86
CA ASN A 5 1.15 36.30 -0.01
C ASN A 5 1.99 36.19 1.27
N TRP A 6 2.15 34.98 1.81
CA TRP A 6 2.87 34.72 3.07
C TRP A 6 3.93 33.63 2.91
N ILE A 7 5.20 34.01 3.09
CA ILE A 7 6.36 33.09 3.01
C ILE A 7 6.21 31.86 3.94
N PRO A 8 5.73 31.98 5.20
CA PRO A 8 5.54 30.79 6.04
C PRO A 8 4.53 29.78 5.46
N LEU A 9 3.50 30.25 4.76
CA LEU A 9 2.50 29.38 4.11
C LEU A 9 3.09 28.69 2.88
N GLU A 10 3.91 29.38 2.09
CA GLU A 10 4.68 28.78 1.00
C GLU A 10 5.57 27.63 1.48
N ILE A 11 6.36 27.87 2.55
CA ILE A 11 7.23 26.84 3.14
C ILE A 11 6.40 25.67 3.66
N THR A 12 5.28 25.94 4.34
CA THR A 12 4.39 24.90 4.87
C THR A 12 3.79 24.06 3.73
N TYR A 13 3.37 24.71 2.65
CA TYR A 13 2.86 24.05 1.45
C TYR A 13 3.87 23.09 0.84
N GLU A 14 5.11 23.54 0.63
CA GLU A 14 6.18 22.71 0.09
C GLU A 14 6.49 21.52 1.02
N LEU A 15 6.63 21.77 2.33
CA LEU A 15 6.89 20.70 3.30
C LEU A 15 5.80 19.62 3.29
N LEU A 16 4.52 20.03 3.33
CA LEU A 16 3.39 19.09 3.28
C LEU A 16 3.39 18.28 1.98
N GLY A 17 3.69 18.93 0.85
CA GLY A 17 3.78 18.25 -0.43
C GLY A 17 4.89 17.19 -0.49
N TRP A 18 6.07 17.50 0.04
CA TRP A 18 7.18 16.55 0.09
C TRP A 18 6.98 15.44 1.13
N ILE A 19 6.29 15.72 2.24
CA ILE A 19 5.84 14.69 3.20
C ILE A 19 4.86 13.72 2.52
N ALA A 20 3.91 14.25 1.74
CA ALA A 20 2.96 13.42 1.00
C ALA A 20 3.69 12.52 -0.02
N PHE A 21 4.61 13.11 -0.79
CA PHE A 21 5.48 12.37 -1.71
C PHE A 21 6.24 11.24 -0.99
N ALA A 22 6.95 11.56 0.10
CA ALA A 22 7.78 10.59 0.80
C ALA A 22 6.96 9.44 1.38
N SER A 23 5.81 9.75 1.98
CA SER A 23 4.90 8.76 2.57
C SER A 23 4.43 7.75 1.51
N TRP A 24 3.95 8.23 0.37
CA TRP A 24 3.49 7.35 -0.70
C TRP A 24 4.61 6.66 -1.48
N ALA A 25 5.78 7.29 -1.64
CA ALA A 25 6.93 6.70 -2.32
C ALA A 25 7.43 5.44 -1.60
N ILE A 26 7.60 5.52 -0.28
CA ILE A 26 8.10 4.42 0.55
C ILE A 26 7.17 3.20 0.47
N ALA A 27 5.86 3.42 0.34
CA ALA A 27 4.84 2.38 0.37
C ALA A 27 4.98 1.30 -0.73
N LEU A 28 5.59 1.62 -1.87
CA LEU A 28 5.75 0.70 -3.01
C LEU A 28 7.00 -0.18 -2.92
N TYR A 29 8.02 0.24 -2.17
CA TYR A 29 9.31 -0.47 -2.09
C TYR A 29 9.25 -1.86 -1.44
N PRO A 30 8.49 -2.09 -0.34
CA PRO A 30 8.44 -3.40 0.30
C PRO A 30 8.09 -4.53 -0.66
N GLN A 31 7.11 -4.30 -1.54
CA GLN A 31 6.69 -5.31 -2.54
C GLN A 31 7.79 -5.58 -3.56
N ILE A 32 8.46 -4.53 -4.05
CA ILE A 32 9.55 -4.64 -5.01
C ILE A 32 10.71 -5.46 -4.43
N ILE A 33 11.09 -5.16 -3.19
CA ILE A 33 12.17 -5.84 -2.48
C ILE A 33 11.80 -7.31 -2.21
N LEU A 34 10.55 -7.57 -1.80
CA LEU A 34 10.06 -8.91 -1.54
C LEU A 34 10.12 -9.79 -2.79
N ASN A 35 9.62 -9.28 -3.93
CA ASN A 35 9.68 -9.97 -5.21
C ASN A 35 11.13 -10.26 -5.61
N PHE A 36 12.02 -9.29 -5.43
CA PHE A 36 13.45 -9.45 -5.75
C PHE A 36 14.13 -10.52 -4.89
N ARG A 37 13.81 -10.59 -3.59
CA ARG A 37 14.38 -11.58 -2.66
C ARG A 37 13.85 -12.99 -2.94
N ARG A 38 12.55 -13.12 -3.22
CA ARG A 38 11.90 -14.42 -3.47
C ARG A 38 12.10 -14.92 -4.89
N LYS A 39 12.48 -14.05 -5.83
CA LYS A 39 12.48 -14.31 -7.29
C LYS A 39 11.14 -14.88 -7.78
N SER A 40 10.05 -14.45 -7.13
CA SER A 40 8.70 -14.94 -7.36
C SER A 40 7.72 -13.81 -7.08
N VAL A 41 6.70 -13.69 -7.92
CA VAL A 41 5.56 -12.78 -7.75
C VAL A 41 4.30 -13.53 -7.31
N VAL A 42 4.43 -14.79 -6.86
CA VAL A 42 3.31 -15.57 -6.33
C VAL A 42 2.75 -14.89 -5.09
N GLY A 43 1.45 -14.56 -5.14
CA GLY A 43 0.71 -13.79 -4.15
C GLY A 43 0.50 -12.31 -4.51
N LEU A 44 1.21 -11.77 -5.51
CA LEU A 44 1.00 -10.39 -6.00
C LEU A 44 -0.22 -10.34 -6.91
N ASN A 45 -1.18 -9.46 -6.62
CA ASN A 45 -2.35 -9.28 -7.47
C ASN A 45 -1.99 -8.52 -8.77
N PHE A 46 -2.01 -9.20 -9.92
CA PHE A 46 -1.64 -8.59 -11.20
C PHE A 46 -2.63 -7.52 -11.65
N ASP A 47 -3.92 -7.68 -11.34
CA ASP A 47 -4.95 -6.68 -11.61
C ASP A 47 -4.63 -5.36 -10.92
N PHE A 48 -4.23 -5.44 -9.65
CA PHE A 48 -3.82 -4.28 -8.87
C PHE A 48 -2.66 -3.54 -9.55
N VAL A 49 -1.65 -4.25 -10.04
CA VAL A 49 -0.48 -3.63 -10.68
C VAL A 49 -0.86 -2.95 -12.00
N VAL A 50 -1.65 -3.59 -12.87
CA VAL A 50 -2.02 -2.99 -14.17
C VAL A 50 -3.00 -1.82 -14.03
N LEU A 51 -3.93 -1.89 -13.07
CA LEU A 51 -4.84 -0.78 -12.75
C LEU A 51 -4.06 0.40 -12.18
N ASN A 52 -3.09 0.16 -11.28
CA ASN A 52 -2.25 1.22 -10.73
C ASN A 52 -1.36 1.86 -11.80
N LEU A 53 -0.78 1.09 -12.74
CA LEU A 53 -0.01 1.69 -13.83
C LEU A 53 -0.87 2.67 -14.63
N THR A 54 -2.09 2.29 -15.01
CA THR A 54 -2.99 3.16 -15.78
C THR A 54 -3.41 4.40 -14.97
N LYS A 55 -3.71 4.22 -13.68
CA LYS A 55 -4.03 5.30 -12.74
C LYS A 55 -2.88 6.30 -12.61
N HIS A 56 -1.66 5.81 -12.34
CA HIS A 56 -0.50 6.67 -12.14
C HIS A 56 -0.06 7.35 -13.44
N SER A 57 -0.13 6.67 -14.59
CA SER A 57 0.14 7.27 -15.90
C SER A 57 -0.86 8.38 -16.22
N SER A 58 -2.15 8.17 -15.95
CA SER A 58 -3.18 9.19 -16.17
C SER A 58 -2.99 10.39 -15.24
N TYR A 59 -2.64 10.15 -13.97
CA TYR A 59 -2.33 11.21 -13.02
C TYR A 59 -1.04 11.97 -13.39
N LEU A 60 -0.03 11.28 -13.92
CA LEU A 60 1.18 11.88 -14.46
C LEU A 60 0.88 12.77 -15.66
N ILE A 61 0.07 12.31 -16.62
CA ILE A 61 -0.34 13.11 -17.78
C ILE A 61 -0.98 14.42 -17.32
N TYR A 62 -1.91 14.36 -16.35
CA TYR A 62 -2.51 15.57 -15.78
C TYR A 62 -1.48 16.48 -15.11
N ASN A 63 -0.71 15.97 -14.14
CA ASN A 63 0.22 16.79 -13.36
C ASN A 63 1.32 17.38 -14.25
N ALA A 64 1.98 16.57 -15.06
CA ALA A 64 3.06 17.04 -15.92
C ALA A 64 2.57 18.04 -16.97
N THR A 65 1.41 17.79 -17.60
CA THR A 65 0.90 18.71 -18.62
C THR A 65 0.48 20.04 -18.02
N LEU A 66 -0.25 20.04 -16.89
CA LEU A 66 -0.66 21.29 -16.25
C LEU A 66 0.53 22.05 -15.64
N TYR A 67 1.55 21.34 -15.18
CA TYR A 67 2.77 21.94 -14.61
C TYR A 67 3.70 22.53 -15.66
N PHE A 68 3.90 21.89 -16.81
CA PHE A 68 4.89 22.32 -17.82
C PHE A 68 4.30 23.07 -19.01
N SER A 69 3.04 22.82 -19.41
CA SER A 69 2.48 23.38 -20.64
C SER A 69 1.86 24.76 -20.41
N SER A 70 2.51 25.80 -20.93
CA SER A 70 1.98 27.17 -20.88
C SER A 70 0.61 27.29 -21.57
N SER A 71 0.34 26.50 -22.62
CA SER A 71 -0.96 26.49 -23.29
C SER A 71 -2.08 26.03 -22.35
N VAL A 72 -1.84 24.97 -21.58
CA VAL A 72 -2.83 24.43 -20.63
C VAL A 72 -2.97 25.35 -19.41
N GLN A 73 -1.86 25.92 -18.92
CA GLN A 73 -1.89 26.92 -17.86
C GLN A 73 -2.70 28.15 -18.28
N ASN A 74 -2.53 28.64 -19.51
CA ASN A 74 -3.33 29.76 -20.02
C ASN A 74 -4.82 29.40 -20.09
N GLN A 75 -5.18 28.20 -20.54
CA GLN A 75 -6.58 27.74 -20.51
C GLN A 75 -7.13 27.67 -19.08
N TYR A 76 -6.31 27.24 -18.11
CA TYR A 76 -6.68 27.23 -16.70
C TYR A 76 -6.95 28.64 -16.18
N LEU A 77 -6.02 29.57 -16.42
CA LEU A 77 -6.15 30.97 -15.98
C LEU A 77 -7.30 31.69 -16.68
N ASN A 78 -7.59 31.38 -17.94
CA ASN A 78 -8.78 31.88 -18.64
C ASN A 78 -10.07 31.40 -17.99
N LYS A 79 -10.09 30.15 -17.49
CA LYS A 79 -11.28 29.55 -16.87
C LYS A 79 -11.51 30.00 -15.44
N PHE A 80 -10.44 30.13 -14.65
CA PHE A 80 -10.53 30.34 -13.20
C PHE A 80 -10.01 31.71 -12.73
N GLY A 81 -9.36 32.48 -13.60
CA GLY A 81 -8.86 33.82 -13.34
C GLY A 81 -7.32 33.89 -13.28
N PHE A 82 -6.76 34.96 -13.85
CA PHE A 82 -5.31 35.21 -13.91
C PHE A 82 -4.65 35.49 -12.54
N GLY A 83 -5.45 35.84 -11.54
CA GLY A 83 -5.02 36.02 -10.15
C GLY A 83 -4.93 34.70 -9.35
N GLN A 84 -5.17 33.56 -9.98
CA GLN A 84 -5.10 32.25 -9.34
C GLN A 84 -3.75 31.58 -9.61
N MET A 85 -3.34 30.67 -8.73
CA MET A 85 -2.13 29.87 -8.92
C MET A 85 -2.48 28.57 -9.63
N ILE A 86 -1.52 28.00 -10.35
CA ILE A 86 -1.67 26.68 -10.94
C ILE A 86 -1.74 25.65 -9.81
N PRO A 87 -2.77 24.78 -9.75
CA PRO A 87 -3.06 23.94 -8.58
C PRO A 87 -2.26 22.62 -8.58
N VAL A 88 -1.07 22.62 -9.19
CA VAL A 88 -0.16 21.48 -9.29
C VAL A 88 1.22 21.95 -8.90
N ALA A 89 1.84 21.27 -7.93
CA ALA A 89 3.21 21.53 -7.49
C ALA A 89 4.21 20.49 -8.00
N ALA A 90 5.50 20.81 -7.80
CA ALA A 90 6.59 19.94 -8.20
C ALA A 90 6.53 18.55 -7.53
N ASN A 91 6.13 18.48 -6.26
CA ASN A 91 5.97 17.22 -5.55
C ASN A 91 4.89 16.30 -6.18
N ASP A 92 3.82 16.89 -6.75
CA ASP A 92 2.76 16.14 -7.44
C ASP A 92 3.29 15.47 -8.72
N VAL A 93 4.14 16.18 -9.46
CA VAL A 93 4.79 15.67 -10.67
C VAL A 93 5.81 14.60 -10.28
N ALA A 94 6.67 14.88 -9.29
CA ALA A 94 7.68 13.95 -8.81
C ALA A 94 7.06 12.63 -8.32
N PHE A 95 5.97 12.72 -7.54
CA PHE A 95 5.22 11.55 -7.08
C PHE A 95 4.69 10.72 -8.24
N SER A 96 4.03 11.37 -9.21
CA SER A 96 3.43 10.67 -10.35
C SER A 96 4.48 9.97 -11.22
N ILE A 97 5.63 10.62 -11.48
CA ILE A 97 6.75 10.00 -12.20
C ILE A 97 7.25 8.78 -11.42
N HIS A 98 7.55 8.96 -10.14
CA HIS A 98 8.08 7.91 -9.27
C HIS A 98 7.14 6.69 -9.23
N ALA A 99 5.84 6.92 -9.05
CA ALA A 99 4.85 5.86 -9.00
C ALA A 99 4.70 5.12 -10.33
N VAL A 100 4.75 5.80 -11.47
CA VAL A 100 4.77 5.15 -12.80
C VAL A 100 6.02 4.28 -12.95
N LEU A 101 7.20 4.78 -12.59
CA LEU A 101 8.45 4.02 -12.69
C LEU A 101 8.43 2.77 -11.81
N LEU A 102 8.02 2.89 -10.55
CA LEU A 102 7.95 1.75 -9.63
C LEU A 102 6.90 0.72 -10.06
N THR A 103 5.74 1.16 -10.56
CA THR A 103 4.72 0.23 -11.05
C THR A 103 5.11 -0.44 -12.37
N ALA A 104 5.79 0.27 -13.26
CA ALA A 104 6.41 -0.33 -14.45
C ALA A 104 7.48 -1.37 -14.06
N PHE A 105 8.29 -1.07 -13.04
CA PHE A 105 9.26 -2.03 -12.51
C PHE A 105 8.59 -3.27 -11.92
N LEU A 106 7.46 -3.13 -11.22
CA LEU A 106 6.67 -4.26 -10.75
C LEU A 106 6.12 -5.10 -11.92
N LEU A 107 5.68 -4.48 -13.01
CA LEU A 107 5.26 -5.22 -14.21
C LEU A 107 6.42 -5.98 -14.86
N PHE A 108 7.61 -5.38 -14.87
CA PHE A 108 8.82 -6.08 -15.29
C PHE A 108 9.09 -7.29 -14.39
N GLN A 109 8.98 -7.17 -13.06
CA GLN A 109 9.11 -8.32 -12.15
C GLN A 109 8.06 -9.39 -12.41
N ILE A 110 6.81 -9.01 -12.74
CA ILE A 110 5.76 -9.95 -13.13
C ILE A 110 6.14 -10.70 -14.41
N ALA A 111 6.75 -10.03 -15.39
CA ALA A 111 7.19 -10.67 -16.62
C ALA A 111 8.40 -11.59 -16.42
N ALA A 112 9.30 -11.25 -15.49
CA ALA A 112 10.60 -11.91 -15.31
C ALA A 112 10.61 -13.05 -14.28
N TYR A 113 9.74 -13.02 -13.26
CA TYR A 113 9.77 -13.96 -12.13
C TYR A 113 8.66 -15.01 -12.18
N GLU A 114 8.79 -16.05 -11.34
CA GLU A 114 7.82 -17.13 -11.21
C GLU A 114 6.43 -16.58 -10.81
N ARG A 115 5.41 -16.89 -11.62
CA ARG A 115 4.04 -16.37 -11.48
C ARG A 115 3.04 -17.37 -10.90
N GLY A 116 3.37 -18.66 -10.85
CA GLY A 116 2.48 -19.71 -10.31
C GLY A 116 1.12 -19.79 -11.00
N GLY A 117 1.03 -19.47 -12.30
CA GLY A 117 -0.21 -19.53 -13.09
C GLY A 117 -1.18 -18.35 -12.90
N GLN A 118 -0.83 -17.35 -12.09
CA GLN A 118 -1.65 -16.14 -11.95
C GLN A 118 -1.74 -15.38 -13.27
N THR A 119 -2.93 -14.84 -13.58
CA THR A 119 -3.19 -14.03 -14.79
C THR A 119 -4.00 -12.81 -14.43
N ILE A 120 -4.06 -11.83 -15.35
CA ILE A 120 -4.92 -10.65 -15.20
C ILE A 120 -6.36 -11.07 -15.46
N SER A 121 -7.29 -10.66 -14.61
CA SER A 121 -8.71 -11.00 -14.77
C SER A 121 -9.32 -10.32 -15.99
N LYS A 122 -10.30 -11.00 -16.59
CA LYS A 122 -11.09 -10.47 -17.72
C LYS A 122 -11.81 -9.17 -17.35
N ILE A 123 -12.22 -9.03 -16.09
CA ILE A 123 -12.89 -7.81 -15.59
C ILE A 123 -11.91 -6.64 -15.60
N SER A 124 -10.68 -6.84 -15.08
CA SER A 124 -9.65 -5.80 -15.10
C SER A 124 -9.25 -5.42 -16.53
N LEU A 125 -9.12 -6.40 -17.44
CA LEU A 125 -8.89 -6.12 -18.86
C LEU A 125 -10.04 -5.32 -19.49
N LEU A 126 -11.29 -5.64 -19.16
CA LEU A 126 -12.46 -4.88 -19.63
C LEU A 126 -12.44 -3.44 -19.13
N ILE A 127 -12.20 -3.23 -17.83
CA ILE A 127 -12.08 -1.89 -17.23
C ILE A 127 -10.98 -1.09 -17.93
N LEU A 128 -9.80 -1.68 -18.13
CA LEU A 128 -8.69 -1.04 -18.82
C LEU A 128 -9.03 -0.69 -20.26
N SER A 129 -9.68 -1.61 -20.98
CA SER A 129 -10.10 -1.40 -22.38
C SER A 129 -11.07 -0.22 -22.50
N VAL A 130 -12.07 -0.15 -21.61
CA VAL A 130 -13.04 0.94 -21.57
C VAL A 130 -12.38 2.27 -21.22
N VAL A 131 -11.51 2.28 -20.21
CA VAL A 131 -10.78 3.50 -19.78
C VAL A 131 -9.91 4.05 -20.89
N TRP A 132 -9.12 3.20 -21.56
CA TRP A 132 -8.26 3.63 -22.66
C TRP A 132 -9.04 4.02 -23.91
N LEU A 133 -10.20 3.40 -24.16
CA LEU A 133 -11.12 3.85 -25.20
C LEU A 133 -11.66 5.26 -24.91
N ILE A 134 -12.09 5.54 -23.68
CA ILE A 134 -12.54 6.87 -23.26
C ILE A 134 -11.40 7.90 -23.45
N ALA A 135 -10.17 7.56 -23.03
CA ALA A 135 -9.01 8.43 -23.22
C ALA A 135 -8.73 8.69 -24.71
N GLY A 136 -8.81 7.66 -25.56
CA GLY A 136 -8.62 7.79 -27.01
C GLY A 136 -9.66 8.68 -27.67
N VAL A 137 -10.95 8.45 -27.40
CA VAL A 137 -12.06 9.27 -27.90
C VAL A 137 -11.94 10.72 -27.42
N SER A 138 -11.61 10.93 -26.14
CA SER A 138 -11.42 12.26 -25.57
C SER A 138 -10.26 13.00 -26.24
N THR A 139 -9.16 12.30 -26.52
CA THR A 139 -8.02 12.87 -27.24
C THR A 139 -8.43 13.30 -28.64
N PHE A 140 -9.16 12.45 -29.37
CA PHE A 140 -9.64 12.78 -30.72
C PHE A 140 -10.55 14.01 -30.74
N ASN A 141 -11.43 14.17 -29.74
CA ASN A 141 -12.30 15.34 -29.61
C ASN A 141 -11.57 16.62 -29.21
N ALA A 142 -10.51 16.50 -28.39
CA ALA A 142 -9.74 17.64 -27.92
C ALA A 142 -8.79 18.21 -28.99
N LEU A 143 -8.35 17.39 -29.95
CA LEU A 143 -7.44 17.79 -31.03
C LEU A 143 -7.96 18.99 -31.86
N PRO A 144 -9.15 18.94 -32.50
CA PRO A 144 -9.64 20.03 -33.35
C PRO A 144 -10.04 21.27 -32.55
N THR A 145 -10.48 21.10 -31.30
CA THR A 145 -10.95 22.20 -30.44
C THR A 145 -9.84 22.81 -29.59
N HIS A 146 -8.64 22.22 -29.60
CA HIS A 146 -7.54 22.56 -28.69
C HIS A 146 -7.95 22.59 -27.21
N SER A 147 -8.91 21.76 -26.81
CA SER A 147 -9.46 21.71 -25.44
C SER A 147 -8.56 20.94 -24.47
N TRP A 148 -7.30 21.36 -24.35
CA TRP A 148 -6.26 20.63 -23.61
C TRP A 148 -6.54 20.51 -22.11
N LEU A 149 -7.03 21.59 -21.46
CA LEU A 149 -7.38 21.56 -20.04
C LEU A 149 -8.50 20.54 -19.77
N TRP A 150 -9.49 20.47 -20.65
CA TRP A 150 -10.57 19.49 -20.56
C TRP A 150 -10.02 18.06 -20.74
N LEU A 151 -9.16 17.84 -21.74
CA LEU A 151 -8.55 16.53 -21.97
C LEU A 151 -7.78 16.02 -20.75
N ILE A 152 -6.91 16.85 -20.17
CA ILE A 152 -6.14 16.42 -18.99
C ILE A 152 -7.05 16.20 -17.78
N SER A 153 -8.18 16.92 -17.69
CA SER A 153 -9.18 16.68 -16.65
C SER A 153 -9.81 15.30 -16.79
N VAL A 154 -10.02 14.79 -18.01
CA VAL A 154 -10.47 13.40 -18.23
C VAL A 154 -9.46 12.41 -17.66
N PHE A 155 -8.16 12.59 -17.91
CA PHE A 155 -7.12 11.74 -17.32
C PHE A 155 -7.10 11.81 -15.78
N ASN A 156 -7.34 12.99 -15.20
CA ASN A 156 -7.47 13.18 -13.77
C ASN A 156 -8.66 12.39 -13.19
N TYR A 157 -9.82 12.40 -13.86
CA TYR A 157 -10.98 11.60 -13.47
C TYR A 157 -10.76 10.09 -13.62
N ILE A 158 -10.05 9.66 -14.67
CA ILE A 158 -9.64 8.25 -14.83
C ILE A 158 -8.83 7.80 -13.61
N ALA A 159 -7.87 8.61 -13.17
CA ALA A 159 -7.05 8.29 -12.00
C ALA A 159 -7.89 8.17 -10.71
N VAL A 160 -8.86 9.05 -10.51
CA VAL A 160 -9.81 9.00 -9.39
C VAL A 160 -10.66 7.72 -9.45
N PHE A 161 -11.25 7.42 -10.59
CA PHE A 161 -12.11 6.26 -10.80
C PHE A 161 -11.38 4.94 -10.50
N LEU A 162 -10.16 4.78 -11.03
CA LEU A 162 -9.34 3.59 -10.78
C LEU A 162 -8.90 3.48 -9.31
N THR A 163 -8.75 4.60 -8.61
CA THR A 163 -8.45 4.63 -7.17
C THR A 163 -9.63 4.13 -6.34
N ALA A 164 -10.87 4.49 -6.68
CA ALA A 164 -12.05 3.96 -6.00
C ALA A 164 -12.20 2.44 -6.20
N ILE A 165 -11.95 1.96 -7.43
CA ILE A 165 -12.04 0.54 -7.77
C ILE A 165 -11.03 -0.28 -6.98
N LYS A 166 -9.77 0.16 -6.84
CA LYS A 166 -8.72 -0.68 -6.22
C LYS A 166 -8.97 -0.97 -4.73
N TYR A 167 -9.51 -0.02 -3.97
CA TYR A 167 -9.66 -0.19 -2.52
C TYR A 167 -10.89 -1.03 -2.15
N THR A 168 -11.95 -0.96 -2.97
CA THR A 168 -13.25 -1.59 -2.69
C THR A 168 -13.17 -3.12 -2.46
N PRO A 169 -12.49 -3.91 -3.31
CA PRO A 169 -12.36 -5.35 -3.11
C PRO A 169 -11.66 -5.70 -1.81
N GLN A 170 -10.61 -4.95 -1.44
CA GLN A 170 -9.85 -5.24 -0.22
C GLN A 170 -10.70 -4.99 1.03
N ALA A 171 -11.43 -3.87 1.06
CA ALA A 171 -12.32 -3.54 2.17
C ALA A 171 -13.41 -4.61 2.35
N PHE A 172 -13.98 -5.09 1.24
CA PHE A 172 -14.97 -6.15 1.25
C PHE A 172 -14.38 -7.51 1.68
N MET A 173 -13.20 -7.87 1.18
CA MET A 173 -12.54 -9.14 1.55
C MET A 173 -12.23 -9.20 3.04
N ASN A 174 -11.68 -8.12 3.62
CA ASN A 174 -11.42 -8.03 5.05
C ASN A 174 -12.72 -8.20 5.85
N PHE A 175 -13.80 -7.54 5.42
CA PHE A 175 -15.12 -7.68 6.05
C PHE A 175 -15.68 -9.10 5.95
N LYS A 176 -15.51 -9.79 4.81
CA LYS A 176 -15.99 -11.15 4.60
C LYS A 176 -15.20 -12.18 5.41
N ARG A 177 -13.87 -12.04 5.46
CA ARG A 177 -12.98 -12.97 6.16
C ARG A 177 -12.91 -12.74 7.67
N LYS A 178 -13.34 -11.57 8.15
CA LYS A 178 -13.23 -11.15 9.57
C LYS A 178 -11.78 -11.22 10.09
N ASN A 179 -10.82 -11.03 9.20
CA ASN A 179 -9.39 -10.95 9.50
C ASN A 179 -8.73 -9.94 8.55
N THR A 180 -7.55 -9.50 8.94
CA THR A 180 -6.72 -8.55 8.17
C THR A 180 -5.33 -9.12 7.90
N ASP A 181 -5.17 -10.44 8.04
CA ASP A 181 -3.89 -11.11 7.86
C ASP A 181 -3.47 -11.11 6.38
N GLY A 182 -2.21 -10.78 6.12
CA GLY A 182 -1.66 -10.61 4.78
C GLY A 182 -1.82 -9.19 4.20
N PHE A 183 -2.41 -8.25 4.94
CA PHE A 183 -2.50 -6.84 4.58
C PHE A 183 -1.60 -5.99 5.48
N SER A 184 -0.63 -5.27 4.90
CA SER A 184 0.31 -4.43 5.66
C SER A 184 -0.41 -3.20 6.19
N ILE A 185 -0.46 -3.07 7.51
CA ILE A 185 -1.03 -1.89 8.16
C ILE A 185 -0.10 -0.67 8.00
N GLU A 186 1.20 -0.91 7.87
CA GLU A 186 2.21 0.13 7.65
C GLU A 186 1.95 0.85 6.32
N PHE A 187 1.63 0.09 5.27
CA PHE A 187 1.20 0.66 3.98
C PHE A 187 0.01 1.61 4.16
N VAL A 188 -1.02 1.19 4.90
CA VAL A 188 -2.23 2.01 5.16
C VAL A 188 -1.90 3.28 5.95
N LEU A 189 -1.03 3.19 6.95
CA LEU A 189 -0.62 4.34 7.74
C LEU A 189 0.15 5.37 6.91
N PHE A 190 1.04 4.91 6.02
CA PHE A 190 1.74 5.78 5.08
C PHE A 190 0.81 6.37 4.02
N ASP A 191 -0.15 5.58 3.49
CA ASP A 191 -1.14 6.06 2.53
C ASP A 191 -2.03 7.15 3.14
N PHE A 192 -2.51 6.92 4.37
CA PHE A 192 -3.29 7.88 5.13
C PHE A 192 -2.51 9.16 5.41
N SER A 193 -1.27 9.04 5.89
CA SER A 193 -0.40 10.19 6.18
C SER A 193 -0.13 11.01 4.92
N GLY A 194 0.11 10.34 3.79
CA GLY A 194 0.26 10.97 2.49
C GLY A 194 -1.01 11.68 2.05
N GLY A 195 -2.17 11.04 2.19
CA GLY A 195 -3.48 11.63 1.89
C GLY A 195 -3.79 12.88 2.71
N VAL A 196 -3.56 12.83 4.03
CA VAL A 196 -3.76 13.96 4.94
C VAL A 196 -2.81 15.11 4.59
N ALA A 197 -1.52 14.83 4.41
CA ALA A 197 -0.54 15.85 4.04
C ALA A 197 -0.87 16.50 2.69
N ASN A 198 -1.28 15.70 1.70
CA ASN A 198 -1.67 16.18 0.37
C ASN A 198 -2.94 17.06 0.40
N TYR A 199 -3.92 16.69 1.22
CA TYR A 199 -5.12 17.52 1.42
C TYR A 199 -4.78 18.82 2.15
N ALA A 200 -3.98 18.74 3.22
CA ALA A 200 -3.53 19.90 3.98
C ALA A 200 -2.71 20.87 3.10
N GLN A 201 -1.86 20.34 2.20
CA GLN A 201 -1.14 21.15 1.20
C GLN A 201 -2.13 22.00 0.39
N MET A 202 -3.22 21.41 -0.11
CA MET A 202 -4.24 22.17 -0.85
C MET A 202 -4.93 23.23 0.01
N THR A 203 -5.22 22.91 1.27
CA THR A 203 -5.82 23.84 2.23
C THR A 203 -4.93 25.05 2.47
N VAL A 204 -3.62 24.86 2.66
CA VAL A 204 -2.66 25.95 2.90
C VAL A 204 -2.64 26.93 1.73
N GLN A 205 -2.58 26.43 0.50
CA GLN A 205 -2.65 27.31 -0.68
C GLN A 205 -3.98 28.07 -0.74
N SER A 206 -5.10 27.43 -0.45
CA SER A 206 -6.40 28.13 -0.44
C SER A 206 -6.51 29.21 0.63
N ILE A 207 -5.89 28.99 1.80
CA ILE A 207 -5.80 30.01 2.85
C ILE A 207 -4.96 31.18 2.37
N ASP A 208 -3.77 30.93 1.79
CA ASP A 208 -2.90 32.00 1.30
C ASP A 208 -3.57 32.84 0.21
N GLN A 209 -4.28 32.19 -0.72
CA GLN A 209 -4.95 32.88 -1.83
C GLN A 209 -6.33 33.46 -1.47
N ASN A 210 -6.82 33.21 -0.25
CA ASN A 210 -8.21 33.48 0.15
C ASN A 210 -9.22 33.00 -0.92
N SER A 211 -8.97 31.81 -1.49
CA SER A 211 -9.65 31.31 -2.68
C SER A 211 -9.76 29.78 -2.67
N TRP A 212 -10.94 29.28 -3.00
CA TRP A 212 -11.22 27.84 -3.14
C TRP A 212 -10.97 27.32 -4.56
N VAL A 213 -10.45 28.15 -5.46
CA VAL A 213 -10.18 27.76 -6.85
C VAL A 213 -9.18 26.61 -6.93
N ASN A 214 -8.19 26.55 -6.03
CA ASN A 214 -7.27 25.41 -5.96
C ASN A 214 -8.02 24.07 -5.86
N PHE A 215 -9.06 24.04 -5.01
CA PHE A 215 -9.89 22.86 -4.83
C PHE A 215 -10.67 22.49 -6.12
N HIS A 216 -11.36 23.46 -6.72
CA HIS A 216 -12.16 23.21 -7.93
C HIS A 216 -11.31 22.95 -9.17
N GLY A 217 -10.14 23.59 -9.23
CA GLY A 217 -9.20 23.53 -10.34
C GLY A 217 -8.40 22.23 -10.41
N ASN A 218 -8.26 21.53 -9.29
CA ASN A 218 -7.65 20.21 -9.20
C ASN A 218 -8.52 19.25 -8.37
N ILE A 219 -9.75 19.03 -8.86
CA ILE A 219 -10.71 18.20 -8.15
C ILE A 219 -10.24 16.76 -7.95
N GLY A 220 -9.43 16.20 -8.87
CA GLY A 220 -8.91 14.86 -8.67
C GLY A 220 -7.87 14.76 -7.57
N LYS A 221 -7.04 15.77 -7.31
CA LYS A 221 -6.12 15.76 -6.15
C LYS A 221 -6.90 15.69 -4.83
N ILE A 222 -8.04 16.40 -4.75
CA ILE A 222 -8.96 16.28 -3.61
C ILE A 222 -9.56 14.89 -3.55
N LEU A 223 -10.19 14.42 -4.63
CA LEU A 223 -10.91 13.15 -4.60
C LEU A 223 -9.96 11.99 -4.32
N LEU A 224 -8.74 12.02 -4.86
CA LEU A 224 -7.69 11.04 -4.56
C LEU A 224 -7.34 11.03 -3.07
N SER A 225 -7.12 12.20 -2.46
CA SER A 225 -6.81 12.29 -1.02
C SER A 225 -7.99 11.86 -0.15
N LEU A 226 -9.20 12.33 -0.43
CA LEU A 226 -10.39 11.96 0.33
C LEU A 226 -10.74 10.47 0.21
N ILE A 227 -10.64 9.88 -0.98
CA ILE A 227 -10.90 8.45 -1.19
C ILE A 227 -9.86 7.62 -0.43
N SER A 228 -8.57 7.97 -0.51
CA SER A 228 -7.51 7.29 0.25
C SER A 228 -7.78 7.38 1.75
N ILE A 229 -7.93 8.59 2.30
CA ILE A 229 -8.23 8.81 3.72
C ILE A 229 -9.45 8.00 4.16
N PHE A 230 -10.54 8.01 3.38
CA PHE A 230 -11.76 7.26 3.69
C PHE A 230 -11.52 5.75 3.77
N PHE A 231 -10.88 5.16 2.76
CA PHE A 231 -10.59 3.72 2.77
C PHE A 231 -9.55 3.34 3.83
N ASP A 232 -8.57 4.18 4.07
CA ASP A 232 -7.56 3.94 5.10
C ASP A 232 -8.18 3.95 6.50
N LEU A 233 -9.12 4.86 6.78
CA LEU A 233 -9.91 4.83 8.00
C LEU A 233 -10.73 3.53 8.13
N ILE A 234 -11.33 3.05 7.04
CA ILE A 234 -12.01 1.74 7.04
C ILE A 234 -11.02 0.62 7.40
N PHE A 235 -9.84 0.60 6.78
CA PHE A 235 -8.84 -0.43 7.04
C PHE A 235 -8.29 -0.39 8.47
N MET A 236 -8.04 0.81 9.01
CA MET A 236 -7.63 0.99 10.39
C MET A 236 -8.74 0.52 11.36
N CYS A 237 -9.99 0.87 11.11
CA CYS A 237 -11.13 0.36 11.89
C CYS A 237 -11.23 -1.17 11.82
N GLN A 238 -11.06 -1.75 10.63
CA GLN A 238 -11.05 -3.20 10.46
C GLN A 238 -9.91 -3.87 11.23
N ARG A 239 -8.71 -3.29 11.26
CA ARG A 239 -7.53 -3.85 11.93
C ARG A 239 -7.56 -3.68 13.44
N PHE A 240 -7.87 -2.48 13.92
CA PHE A 240 -7.69 -2.10 15.32
C PHE A 240 -8.97 -2.26 16.15
N LEU A 241 -10.14 -2.10 15.55
CA LEU A 241 -11.42 -2.13 16.28
C LEU A 241 -12.19 -3.44 16.06
N LEU A 242 -12.32 -3.89 14.80
CA LEU A 242 -13.20 -5.02 14.47
C LEU A 242 -12.49 -6.38 14.49
N TYR A 243 -11.29 -6.46 13.91
CA TYR A 243 -10.53 -7.70 13.74
C TYR A 243 -9.11 -7.55 14.31
N PRO A 244 -8.96 -7.20 15.61
CA PRO A 244 -7.66 -7.16 16.24
C PRO A 244 -6.99 -8.52 16.09
N PRO A 245 -5.66 -8.57 15.89
CA PRO A 245 -4.94 -9.83 15.90
C PRO A 245 -5.36 -10.56 17.18
N ARG A 246 -5.83 -11.81 17.08
CA ARG A 246 -5.91 -12.63 18.29
C ARG A 246 -4.53 -12.53 18.90
N ARG A 247 -4.43 -11.98 20.11
CA ARG A 247 -3.30 -12.34 20.97
C ARG A 247 -3.32 -13.86 20.92
N ALA A 248 -2.37 -14.44 20.20
CA ALA A 248 -1.97 -15.80 20.50
C ALA A 248 -1.86 -15.82 22.02
N MET A 249 -2.51 -16.81 22.60
CA MET A 249 -2.73 -16.98 24.02
C MET A 249 -1.36 -17.14 24.72
N ILE A 250 -0.55 -16.07 24.78
CA ILE A 250 0.70 -15.99 25.51
C ILE A 250 0.29 -15.77 26.97
N SER A 251 -0.33 -16.79 27.57
CA SER A 251 -0.32 -16.98 29.03
C SER A 251 -0.87 -18.34 29.51
N SER A 252 -1.11 -19.34 28.65
CA SER A 252 -1.57 -20.67 29.13
C SER A 252 -0.61 -21.82 28.86
N GLU A 253 0.32 -21.71 27.90
CA GLU A 253 1.36 -22.74 27.73
C GLU A 253 2.56 -22.50 28.64
N THR A 254 3.04 -21.26 28.80
CA THR A 254 4.16 -20.97 29.72
C THR A 254 3.81 -21.19 31.19
N SER A 255 2.53 -21.08 31.55
CA SER A 255 2.02 -21.37 32.91
C SER A 255 1.85 -22.88 33.14
N LYS A 256 1.42 -23.65 32.14
CA LYS A 256 1.43 -25.12 32.21
C LYS A 256 2.85 -25.70 32.23
N GLU A 257 3.77 -25.16 31.43
CA GLU A 257 5.16 -25.59 31.43
C GLU A 257 5.87 -25.23 32.75
N LYS A 258 5.59 -24.05 33.32
CA LYS A 258 6.06 -23.69 34.67
C LYS A 258 5.41 -24.53 35.78
N GLU A 259 4.12 -24.86 35.70
CA GLU A 259 3.46 -25.77 36.66
C GLU A 259 4.02 -27.20 36.58
N LEU A 260 4.30 -27.69 35.36
CA LEU A 260 4.92 -29.00 35.14
C LEU A 260 6.38 -29.03 35.61
N PHE A 261 7.13 -27.93 35.43
CA PHE A 261 8.48 -27.80 35.98
C PHE A 261 8.51 -27.67 37.50
N ILE A 262 7.55 -26.97 38.11
CA ILE A 262 7.46 -26.86 39.57
C ILE A 262 7.06 -28.20 40.18
N LYS A 263 6.09 -28.92 39.59
CA LYS A 263 5.71 -30.28 40.03
C LYS A 263 6.80 -31.33 39.83
N SER A 264 7.71 -31.17 38.86
CA SER A 264 8.85 -32.08 38.69
C SER A 264 9.99 -31.79 39.67
N VAL A 265 10.09 -30.56 40.17
CA VAL A 265 11.08 -30.15 41.18
C VAL A 265 10.64 -30.52 42.60
N ASP A 266 9.33 -30.59 42.87
CA ASP A 266 8.77 -30.92 44.19
C ASP A 266 8.69 -32.43 44.51
N HIS A 267 9.14 -33.31 43.61
CA HIS A 267 9.31 -34.73 43.97
C HIS A 267 10.63 -34.90 44.74
N PRO A 268 10.60 -35.37 46.01
CA PRO A 268 11.81 -35.49 46.81
C PRO A 268 12.77 -36.49 46.17
N MET A 269 14.01 -36.03 45.99
CA MET A 269 15.19 -36.82 45.61
C MET A 269 15.19 -38.16 46.35
N ILE A 270 14.99 -39.25 45.61
CA ILE A 270 15.41 -40.58 46.05
C ILE A 270 16.94 -40.54 46.07
N PRO A 271 17.61 -40.75 47.21
CA PRO A 271 19.06 -40.63 47.27
C PRO A 271 19.74 -41.66 46.35
N LEU A 272 20.63 -41.20 45.48
CA LEU A 272 21.61 -42.00 44.76
C LEU A 272 22.57 -42.70 45.75
N LYS A 273 22.11 -43.74 46.43
CA LYS A 273 22.98 -44.70 47.13
C LYS A 273 22.64 -46.17 46.82
N THR A 274 21.50 -46.46 46.20
CA THR A 274 21.06 -47.86 45.98
C THR A 274 21.39 -48.42 44.59
N ILE A 275 22.00 -47.63 43.69
CA ILE A 275 22.35 -48.12 42.33
C ILE A 275 23.66 -48.93 42.35
N LYS A 276 24.59 -48.66 43.28
CA LYS A 276 25.85 -49.41 43.38
C LYS A 276 25.74 -50.77 44.08
N GLU A 277 24.69 -51.03 44.86
CA GLU A 277 24.46 -52.36 45.48
C GLU A 277 23.76 -53.35 44.54
N LYS A 278 23.03 -52.86 43.51
CA LYS A 278 22.37 -53.75 42.54
C LYS A 278 23.31 -54.29 41.46
N GLU A 279 24.40 -53.59 41.16
CA GLU A 279 25.40 -54.07 40.18
C GLU A 279 26.37 -55.10 40.77
N SER A 280 26.55 -55.15 42.10
CA SER A 280 27.36 -56.20 42.76
C SER A 280 26.61 -57.51 42.97
N LEU A 281 25.27 -57.50 42.98
CA LEU A 281 24.44 -58.71 43.14
C LEU A 281 24.19 -59.48 41.82
N ILE A 282 24.44 -58.87 40.66
CA ILE A 282 24.21 -59.50 39.35
C ILE A 282 25.47 -60.20 38.81
N LYS A 283 26.66 -59.96 39.40
CA LYS A 283 27.93 -60.56 38.97
C LYS A 283 28.39 -61.80 39.75
N SER A 284 27.57 -62.35 40.67
CA SER A 284 27.94 -63.51 41.48
C SER A 284 27.05 -64.75 41.26
N HIS A 285 26.42 -64.89 40.10
CA HIS A 285 25.85 -66.18 39.69
C HIS A 285 26.47 -66.62 38.37
N ASP A 286 27.51 -67.43 38.55
CA ASP A 286 28.24 -68.22 37.58
C ASP A 286 27.32 -69.11 36.72
N HIS A 287 27.60 -69.16 35.42
CA HIS A 287 28.02 -70.33 34.61
C HIS A 287 27.87 -71.77 35.21
N PRO A 288 27.99 -72.85 34.39
CA PRO A 288 27.20 -73.32 33.23
C PRO A 288 26.81 -74.82 33.37
N GLU A 289 25.97 -75.40 32.52
CA GLU A 289 25.89 -76.86 32.22
C GLU A 289 24.92 -77.02 31.03
N SER A 290 25.38 -77.26 29.80
CA SER A 290 25.77 -78.55 29.18
C SER A 290 24.59 -79.42 28.71
N GLU A 291 24.79 -79.97 27.50
CA GLU A 291 24.15 -81.18 26.91
C GLU A 291 22.93 -81.05 25.97
N ASN A 292 23.26 -81.17 24.67
CA ASN A 292 22.75 -82.13 23.67
C ASN A 292 21.31 -82.66 23.78
N HIS A 293 20.53 -82.57 22.70
CA HIS A 293 20.35 -83.68 21.74
C HIS A 293 19.26 -83.39 20.68
N VAL A 294 19.62 -83.69 19.42
CA VAL A 294 18.82 -84.07 18.22
C VAL A 294 17.88 -83.03 17.60
#